data_AF-A0A3D5WMQ3-F1
#
_entry.id   AF-A0A3D5WMQ3-F1
#
_cell.length_a   1.000
_cell.length_b   1.000
_cell.length_c   1.000
_cell.angle_alpha   90.00
_cell.angle_beta   90.00
_cell.angle_gamma   90.00
#
_symmetry.space_group_name_H-M   'P 1'
#
loop_
_entity.id
_entity.type
_entity.pdbx_description
1 polymer ?
#
loop_
_entity_poly.entity_id
_entity_poly.type
_entity_poly.pdbx_seq_one_letter_code
_entity_poly.pdbx_strand_id
1 'polypeptide(L)' 'EAAKGAGYTDIYNKSLITLTAFEKLMGKDTFKEVLGSYVTKPAGKLTLVPVSDKRPEVTVNTVNDEFQED' A
#
# COMPACT_ATOMS: atom_id res chain seq x y z
N GLU A 1 -14.24 9.53 37.56
CA GLU A 1 -12.83 9.93 37.80
C GLU A 1 -11.88 8.82 38.21
N ALA A 2 -12.37 7.67 38.70
CA ALA A 2 -11.60 6.42 38.64
C ALA A 2 -11.32 5.98 37.18
N ALA A 3 -11.55 6.84 36.18
CA ALA A 3 -11.65 6.47 34.80
C ALA A 3 -10.27 6.31 34.25
N LYS A 4 -9.62 7.37 33.77
CA LYS A 4 -8.21 7.60 33.41
C LYS A 4 -7.17 7.36 34.52
N GLY A 5 -7.68 7.32 35.75
CA GLY A 5 -6.98 7.28 37.02
C GLY A 5 -7.95 6.69 38.02
N ALA A 6 -8.39 5.46 37.83
CA ALA A 6 -7.61 4.33 37.33
C ALA A 6 -6.83 4.45 36.00
N GLY A 7 -7.44 4.43 34.83
CA GLY A 7 -6.74 4.36 33.54
C GLY A 7 -7.49 4.53 32.20
N TYR A 8 -8.82 4.65 32.12
CA TYR A 8 -9.66 4.97 30.95
C TYR A 8 -9.25 6.28 30.24
N THR A 9 -8.14 6.15 29.53
CA THR A 9 -7.50 7.10 28.64
C THR A 9 -8.00 6.98 27.22
N ASP A 10 -8.84 5.99 26.91
CA ASP A 10 -9.29 5.71 25.54
C ASP A 10 -10.81 5.48 25.55
N ILE A 11 -11.55 6.54 25.86
CA ILE A 11 -13.03 6.60 25.80
C ILE A 11 -13.53 6.99 24.40
N TYR A 12 -12.68 6.82 23.38
CA TYR A 12 -12.88 7.42 22.08
C TYR A 12 -12.85 6.35 21.00
N ASN A 13 -13.71 6.50 20.01
CA ASN A 13 -13.77 5.62 18.87
C ASN A 13 -12.76 6.09 17.82
N LYS A 14 -11.66 5.35 17.61
CA LYS A 14 -10.69 5.61 16.54
C LYS A 14 -11.03 4.77 15.33
N SER A 15 -11.45 5.42 14.26
CA SER A 15 -11.71 4.78 12.97
C SER A 15 -10.57 5.05 12.00
N LEU A 16 -10.12 4.00 11.31
CA LEU A 16 -9.16 4.14 10.23
C LEU A 16 -9.80 4.91 9.08
N ILE A 17 -9.09 5.93 8.60
CA ILE A 17 -9.45 6.61 7.36
C ILE A 17 -8.90 5.82 6.18
N THR A 18 -9.55 5.95 5.03
CA THR A 18 -9.05 5.33 3.79
C THR A 18 -7.73 5.96 3.37
N LEU A 19 -6.89 5.19 2.68
CA LEU A 19 -5.62 5.65 2.11
C LEU A 19 -5.77 6.95 1.31
N THR A 20 -6.82 7.07 0.51
CA THR A 20 -7.11 8.29 -0.26
C THR A 20 -7.45 9.48 0.62
N ALA A 21 -8.20 9.28 1.71
CA ALA A 21 -8.48 10.34 2.67
C ALA A 21 -7.21 10.76 3.42
N PHE A 22 -6.33 9.80 3.71
CA PHE A 22 -5.05 10.07 4.37
C PHE A 22 -4.09 10.85 3.48
N GLU A 23 -3.98 10.46 2.21
CA GLU A 23 -3.18 11.18 1.20
C GLU A 23 -3.70 12.62 0.99
N LYS A 24 -5.02 12.82 0.97
CA LYS A 24 -5.62 14.16 0.90
C LYS A 24 -5.32 15.01 2.13
N LEU A 25 -5.32 14.40 3.32
CA LEU A 25 -5.07 15.10 4.58
C LEU A 25 -3.61 15.55 4.70
N MET A 26 -2.66 14.72 4.27
CA MET A 26 -1.23 15.02 4.33
C MET A 26 -0.70 15.81 3.12
N GLY A 27 -1.41 15.77 2.00
CA GLY A 27 -0.92 16.26 0.71
C GLY A 27 -0.05 15.21 0.01
N LYS A 28 -0.08 15.19 -1.33
CA LYS A 28 0.56 14.15 -2.14
C LYS A 28 2.07 14.06 -1.92
N ASP A 29 2.74 15.21 -1.84
CA ASP A 29 4.19 15.29 -1.69
C ASP A 29 4.64 14.76 -0.33
N THR A 30 4.03 15.27 0.76
CA THR A 30 4.31 14.82 2.13
C THR A 30 3.94 13.36 2.35
N PHE A 31 2.80 12.91 1.80
CA PHE A 31 2.38 11.51 1.90
C PHE A 31 3.39 10.59 1.22
N LYS A 32 3.90 10.98 0.04
CA LYS A 32 4.92 10.21 -0.68
C LYS A 32 6.27 10.22 0.05
N GLU A 33 6.65 11.33 0.67
CA GLU A 33 7.91 11.42 1.43
C GLU A 33 7.87 10.56 2.69
N VAL A 34 6.78 10.63 3.47
CA VAL A 34 6.68 9.98 4.78
C VAL A 34 6.24 8.52 4.65
N LEU A 35 5.26 8.24 3.79
CA LEU A 35 4.60 6.94 3.70
C LEU A 35 4.87 6.22 2.38
N GLY A 36 5.55 6.84 1.41
CA GLY A 36 5.81 6.24 0.10
C GLY A 36 6.58 4.93 0.19
N SER A 37 7.54 4.81 1.12
CA SER A 37 8.29 3.55 1.37
C SER A 37 7.41 2.42 1.92
N TYR A 38 6.26 2.74 2.50
CA TYR A 38 5.33 1.78 3.08
C TYR A 38 4.14 1.47 2.16
N VAL A 39 4.03 2.15 1.02
CA VAL A 39 2.95 1.95 0.04
C VAL A 39 3.48 1.15 -1.15
N THR A 40 3.13 -0.14 -1.19
CA THR A 40 3.42 -1.00 -2.35
C THR A 40 2.33 -0.86 -3.40
N LYS A 41 2.68 -0.38 -4.58
CA LYS A 41 1.76 -0.40 -5.72
C LYS A 41 1.81 -1.80 -6.34
N PRO A 42 0.69 -2.54 -6.40
CA PRO A 42 0.68 -3.82 -7.07
C PRO A 42 1.02 -3.63 -8.56
N ALA A 43 1.77 -4.57 -9.12
CA ALA A 43 2.01 -4.60 -10.55
C ALA A 43 0.67 -4.64 -11.29
N GLY A 44 0.49 -3.74 -12.26
CA GLY A 44 -0.73 -3.69 -13.06
C GLY A 44 -0.95 -5.00 -13.80
N LYS A 45 -2.22 -5.39 -13.99
CA LYS A 45 -2.57 -6.58 -14.77
C LYS A 45 -2.01 -6.42 -16.19
N LEU A 46 -1.13 -7.33 -16.61
CA LEU A 46 -0.59 -7.36 -17.96
C LEU A 46 -1.74 -7.56 -18.96
N THR A 47 -1.78 -6.72 -19.99
CA THR A 47 -2.70 -6.86 -21.12
C THR A 47 -1.90 -7.19 -22.38
N LEU A 48 -2.45 -8.06 -23.24
CA LEU A 48 -1.82 -8.39 -24.51
C LEU A 48 -1.76 -7.13 -25.38
N VAL A 49 -0.54 -6.75 -25.75
CA VAL A 49 -0.28 -5.65 -26.69
C VAL A 49 -0.20 -6.21 -28.12
N PRO A 50 -0.53 -5.42 -29.16
CA PRO A 50 -0.37 -5.84 -30.55
C PRO A 50 1.10 -6.04 -30.92
N VAL A 51 1.38 -6.92 -31.89
CA VAL A 51 2.73 -7.30 -32.36
C VAL A 51 3.60 -6.15 -32.89
N SER A 52 3.02 -4.97 -33.11
CA SER A 52 3.75 -3.76 -33.51
C SER A 52 4.34 -3.00 -32.32
N ASP A 53 3.98 -3.38 -31.09
CA ASP A 53 4.50 -2.78 -29.87
C ASP A 53 5.97 -3.17 -29.67
N LYS A 54 6.85 -2.16 -29.68
CA LYS A 54 8.31 -2.34 -29.63
C LYS A 54 8.85 -2.57 -28.21
N ARG A 55 7.99 -2.62 -27.18
CA ARG A 55 8.46 -2.83 -25.82
C ARG A 55 8.94 -4.27 -25.65
N PRO A 56 9.98 -4.50 -24.83
CA PRO A 56 10.43 -5.86 -24.53
C PRO A 56 9.31 -6.66 -23.87
N GLU A 57 9.27 -7.94 -24.19
CA GLU A 57 8.40 -8.92 -23.56
C GLU A 57 8.66 -8.99 -22.05
N VAL A 58 7.58 -9.08 -21.27
CA VAL A 58 7.69 -9.15 -19.80
C VAL A 58 8.04 -10.57 -19.38
N THR A 59 9.16 -10.73 -18.68
CA THR A 59 9.48 -11.96 -17.94
C THR A 59 8.56 -12.06 -16.72
N VAL A 60 7.64 -13.01 -16.75
CA VAL A 60 6.78 -13.32 -15.61
C VAL A 60 7.49 -14.33 -14.71
N ASN A 61 8.04 -13.87 -13.58
CA ASN A 61 8.46 -14.79 -12.52
C ASN A 61 7.19 -15.42 -11.95
N THR A 62 7.07 -16.74 -12.10
CA THR A 62 5.93 -17.48 -11.54
C THR A 62 6.18 -17.67 -10.06
N VAL A 63 5.13 -17.66 -9.22
CA VAL A 63 5.26 -17.96 -7.78
C VAL A 63 6.06 -19.25 -7.50
N ASN A 64 5.96 -20.25 -8.37
CA ASN A 64 6.72 -21.50 -8.26
C ASN A 64 8.25 -21.34 -8.44
N ASP A 65 8.69 -20.22 -9.02
CA ASP A 65 10.10 -19.86 -9.23
C ASP A 65 10.66 -19.12 -8.00
N GLU A 66 9.82 -18.36 -7.29
CA GLU A 66 10.21 -17.62 -6.06
C GLU A 66 10.19 -18.48 -4.79
N PHE A 67 9.39 -19.56 -4.74
CA PHE A 67 9.25 -20.43 -3.55
C PHE A 67 9.94 -21.79 -3.72
N GLN A 68 11.19 -21.81 -4.19
CA GLN A 68 12.04 -23.00 -4.04
C GLN A 68 12.56 -23.04 -2.59
N GLU A 69 12.12 -24.03 -1.82
CA GLU A 69 12.55 -24.31 -0.45
C GLU A 69 13.99 -24.87 -0.49
N ASP A 70 14.93 -24.29 0.27
CA ASP A 70 16.30 -24.83 0.46
C ASP A 70 16.29 -26.20 1.16
#